data_AF-A0A7Y2FKC8-F1
#
_entry.id   AF-A0A7Y2FKC8-F1
#
_cell.length_a   1.000
_cell.length_b   1.000
_cell.length_c   1.000
_cell.angle_alpha   90.00
_cell.angle_beta   90.00
_cell.angle_gamma   90.00
#
_symmetry.space_group_name_H-M   'P 1'
#
loop_
_entity.id
_entity.type
_entity.pdbx_description
1 polymer ?
#
loop_
_entity_poly.entity_id
_entity_poly.type
_entity_poly.pdbx_seq_one_letter_code
_entity_poly.pdbx_strand_id
1 'polypeptide(L)'
;MAVFTLPQELFGFYKKNIEYITAHAVDPDKRRYALKNEFARHYIDIDHWDTIPFNNVPRDFALATMKFGQLIAYNKNDTLQIKIEEQNHKDFFYNYLFEDRYSTKIELDIDSLISFHSTEILTKKYTGLYFNNALVQYGILPYFLEDFYKRLVWAFEKKDTRAILKISADIGHYISDGHVPLHTTENYNGQMTDQIGIHAFWESRLPELFADDNYDFVVGKAEYIDDMKSYIWNFITESHELLPAVLELEYKLKSTYAEDEQFCFEERLERTTRIQCEEYSAAYHNSLDGMVEKRMQDAVLAVGSFWYSAWVEAGQPDLYISDKVVNEEDELEEKKLNEAFQNGEQYGRKH
;
A
#
# COMPACT_ATOMS: atom_id res chain seq x y z
N MET A 1 -2.27 2.01 18.41
CA MET A 1 -1.70 3.29 18.88
C MET A 1 -2.38 4.54 18.31
N ALA A 2 -2.67 4.62 17.00
CA ALA A 2 -3.21 5.83 16.36
C ALA A 2 -4.48 6.41 17.03
N VAL A 3 -5.35 5.56 17.60
CA VAL A 3 -6.54 5.99 18.36
C VAL A 3 -6.20 7.02 19.44
N PHE A 4 -5.05 6.89 20.10
CA PHE A 4 -4.65 7.76 21.21
C PHE A 4 -4.15 9.14 20.79
N THR A 5 -3.97 9.39 19.49
CA THR A 5 -3.58 10.71 18.98
C THR A 5 -4.80 11.61 18.71
N LEU A 6 -6.01 11.03 18.68
CA LEU A 6 -7.23 11.71 18.24
C LEU A 6 -7.76 12.75 19.25
N PRO A 7 -8.45 13.81 18.77
CA PRO A 7 -9.13 14.76 19.63
C PRO A 7 -10.31 14.11 20.38
N GLN A 8 -10.77 14.73 21.47
CA GLN A 8 -11.76 14.15 22.39
C GLN A 8 -13.06 13.74 21.70
N GLU A 9 -13.51 14.53 20.74
CA GLU A 9 -14.73 14.38 19.96
C GLU A 9 -14.71 13.11 19.10
N LEU A 10 -13.53 12.72 18.60
CA LEU A 10 -13.34 11.56 17.74
C LEU A 10 -12.83 10.34 18.53
N PHE A 11 -12.04 10.58 19.58
CA PHE A 11 -11.41 9.57 20.43
C PHE A 11 -12.43 8.58 21.01
N GLY A 12 -13.56 9.06 21.50
CA GLY A 12 -14.58 8.19 22.12
C GLY A 12 -15.11 7.11 21.16
N PHE A 13 -15.34 7.48 19.90
CA PHE A 13 -15.82 6.56 18.86
C PHE A 13 -14.76 5.49 18.54
N TYR A 14 -13.52 5.90 18.25
CA TYR A 14 -12.44 4.97 17.90
C TYR A 14 -12.02 4.10 19.08
N LYS A 15 -11.95 4.65 20.29
CA LYS A 15 -11.61 3.90 21.50
C LYS A 15 -12.60 2.77 21.78
N LYS A 16 -13.91 3.02 21.60
CA LYS A 16 -14.91 1.96 21.80
C LYS A 16 -14.75 0.83 20.79
N ASN A 17 -14.31 1.14 19.57
CA ASN A 17 -14.18 0.18 18.47
C ASN A 17 -12.73 -0.27 18.24
N ILE A 18 -11.84 -0.08 19.22
CA ILE A 18 -10.40 -0.34 19.03
C ILE A 18 -10.11 -1.81 18.70
N GLU A 19 -10.84 -2.74 19.30
CA GLU A 19 -10.70 -4.18 19.03
C GLU A 19 -11.01 -4.52 17.57
N TYR A 20 -12.09 -3.94 17.01
CA TYR A 20 -12.43 -4.12 15.59
C TYR A 20 -11.31 -3.59 14.70
N ILE A 21 -10.88 -2.34 14.91
CA ILE A 21 -9.86 -1.73 14.06
C ILE A 21 -8.55 -2.52 14.14
N THR A 22 -8.16 -2.97 15.32
CA THR A 22 -6.96 -3.82 15.51
C THR A 22 -7.09 -5.16 14.79
N ALA A 23 -8.22 -5.85 14.93
CA ALA A 23 -8.42 -7.16 14.30
C ALA A 23 -8.45 -7.09 12.76
N HIS A 24 -9.02 -6.01 12.21
CA HIS A 24 -9.18 -5.82 10.77
C HIS A 24 -8.00 -5.07 10.11
N ALA A 25 -7.00 -4.61 10.86
CA ALA A 25 -5.83 -3.91 10.32
C ALA A 25 -4.95 -4.80 9.40
N VAL A 26 -5.11 -6.13 9.44
CA VAL A 26 -4.38 -7.09 8.60
C VAL A 26 -5.21 -7.58 7.40
N ASP A 27 -6.48 -7.17 7.29
CA ASP A 27 -7.36 -7.66 6.23
C ASP A 27 -6.89 -7.31 4.80
N PRO A 28 -6.27 -6.15 4.53
CA PRO A 28 -5.66 -5.88 3.23
C PRO A 28 -4.65 -6.95 2.79
N ASP A 29 -3.79 -7.42 3.68
CA ASP A 29 -2.84 -8.49 3.36
C ASP A 29 -3.54 -9.81 3.05
N LYS A 30 -4.56 -10.17 3.83
CA LYS A 30 -5.38 -11.36 3.54
C LYS A 30 -6.07 -11.24 2.18
N ARG A 31 -6.47 -10.03 1.76
CA ARG A 31 -7.13 -9.82 0.45
C ARG A 31 -6.22 -10.13 -0.73
N ARG A 32 -4.90 -10.14 -0.56
CA ARG A 32 -3.95 -10.58 -1.60
C ARG A 32 -4.13 -12.04 -2.00
N TYR A 33 -4.87 -12.83 -1.22
CA TYR A 33 -5.21 -14.23 -1.53
C TYR A 33 -6.63 -14.39 -2.13
N ALA A 34 -7.44 -13.33 -2.08
CA ALA A 34 -8.83 -13.33 -2.55
C ALA A 34 -9.04 -12.45 -3.79
N LEU A 35 -8.28 -11.36 -3.93
CA LEU A 35 -8.48 -10.31 -4.93
C LEU A 35 -7.20 -10.12 -5.75
N LYS A 36 -7.28 -10.43 -7.04
CA LYS A 36 -6.14 -10.43 -7.99
C LYS A 36 -5.35 -9.12 -8.01
N ASN A 37 -6.00 -7.99 -7.82
CA ASN A 37 -5.40 -6.66 -7.97
C ASN A 37 -5.10 -5.99 -6.61
N GLU A 38 -5.27 -6.69 -5.49
CA GLU A 38 -5.00 -6.10 -4.17
C GLU A 38 -3.51 -5.79 -3.98
N PHE A 39 -2.63 -6.68 -4.46
CA PHE A 39 -1.19 -6.59 -4.23
C PHE A 39 -0.58 -5.22 -4.56
N ALA A 40 -1.07 -4.57 -5.62
CA ALA A 40 -0.53 -3.31 -6.11
C ALA A 40 -0.79 -2.13 -5.15
N ARG A 41 -1.67 -2.30 -4.16
CA ARG A 41 -2.04 -1.25 -3.21
C ARG A 41 -1.09 -1.13 -2.03
N HIS A 42 -0.21 -2.10 -1.84
CA HIS A 42 0.68 -2.18 -0.68
C HIS A 42 2.04 -1.51 -0.91
N TYR A 43 2.38 -1.14 -2.14
CA TYR A 43 3.73 -0.64 -2.44
C TYR A 43 3.74 0.30 -3.65
N ILE A 44 4.91 0.90 -3.89
CA ILE A 44 5.28 1.51 -5.17
C ILE A 44 6.76 1.28 -5.42
N ASP A 45 7.12 0.62 -6.51
CA ASP A 45 8.50 0.50 -7.02
C ASP A 45 8.94 1.84 -7.61
N ILE A 46 9.14 2.86 -6.77
CA ILE A 46 9.33 4.21 -7.28
C ILE A 46 10.69 4.38 -7.98
N ASP A 47 11.69 3.60 -7.56
CA ASP A 47 13.02 3.51 -8.18
C ASP A 47 13.02 2.85 -9.56
N HIS A 48 11.96 2.11 -9.91
CA HIS A 48 11.76 1.64 -11.28
C HIS A 48 11.55 2.81 -12.25
N TRP A 49 10.89 3.87 -11.78
CA TRP A 49 10.41 4.95 -12.64
C TRP A 49 11.32 6.18 -12.65
N ASP A 50 11.95 6.49 -11.52
CA ASP A 50 12.81 7.66 -11.39
C ASP A 50 13.69 7.55 -10.13
N THR A 51 14.56 8.54 -9.92
CA THR A 51 15.32 8.71 -8.67
C THR A 51 14.85 9.97 -7.95
N ILE A 52 15.11 10.07 -6.63
CA ILE A 52 14.76 11.26 -5.83
C ILE A 52 15.23 12.53 -6.56
N PRO A 53 14.36 13.56 -6.72
CA PRO A 53 13.05 13.75 -6.07
C PRO A 53 11.83 13.22 -6.86
N PHE A 54 12.03 12.28 -7.79
CA PHE A 54 11.01 11.62 -8.60
C PHE A 54 10.20 12.58 -9.50
N ASN A 55 10.86 13.58 -10.08
CA ASN A 55 10.25 14.59 -10.95
C ASN A 55 9.55 13.98 -12.18
N ASN A 56 9.97 12.79 -12.60
CA ASN A 56 9.43 12.08 -13.74
C ASN A 56 8.21 11.20 -13.38
N VAL A 57 7.84 11.08 -12.11
CA VAL A 57 6.65 10.33 -11.68
C VAL A 57 5.48 11.31 -11.47
N PRO A 58 4.49 11.36 -12.39
CA PRO A 58 3.37 12.30 -12.24
C PRO A 58 2.59 12.00 -10.96
N ARG A 59 2.28 13.04 -10.16
CA ARG A 59 1.52 12.87 -8.90
C ARG A 59 0.02 12.70 -9.12
N ASP A 60 -0.45 12.89 -10.36
CA ASP A 60 -1.83 12.67 -10.79
C ASP A 60 -1.96 11.26 -11.38
N PHE A 61 -2.88 10.45 -10.84
CA PHE A 61 -2.98 9.04 -11.21
C PHE A 61 -3.29 8.83 -12.70
N ALA A 62 -4.19 9.63 -13.27
CA ALA A 62 -4.54 9.52 -14.69
C ALA A 62 -3.32 9.79 -15.58
N LEU A 63 -2.55 10.85 -15.26
CA LEU A 63 -1.32 11.17 -15.99
C LEU A 63 -0.24 10.09 -15.81
N ALA A 64 -0.08 9.55 -14.61
CA ALA A 64 0.88 8.48 -14.35
C ALA A 64 0.52 7.19 -15.12
N THR A 65 -0.76 6.79 -15.08
CA THR A 65 -1.25 5.63 -15.84
C THR A 65 -1.01 5.81 -17.34
N MET A 66 -1.30 6.99 -17.89
CA MET A 66 -1.10 7.24 -19.32
C MET A 66 0.38 7.35 -19.72
N LYS A 67 1.24 7.85 -18.81
CA LYS A 67 2.69 7.94 -19.05
C LYS A 67 3.36 6.58 -19.10
N PHE A 68 3.02 5.70 -18.15
CA PHE A 68 3.70 4.42 -17.98
C PHE A 68 2.97 3.25 -18.63
N GLY A 69 1.68 3.40 -18.93
CA GLY A 69 0.89 2.38 -19.61
C GLY A 69 0.98 2.44 -21.14
N GLN A 70 0.46 1.41 -21.79
CA GLN A 70 0.48 1.29 -23.24
C GLN A 70 -0.86 0.79 -23.77
N LEU A 71 -1.44 1.52 -24.72
CA LEU A 71 -2.58 1.05 -25.49
C LEU A 71 -2.08 0.18 -26.65
N ILE A 72 -2.55 -1.06 -26.72
CA ILE A 72 -2.09 -2.06 -27.68
C ILE A 72 -3.29 -2.62 -28.45
N ALA A 73 -3.27 -2.48 -29.77
CA ALA A 73 -4.12 -3.23 -30.69
C ALA A 73 -3.48 -4.56 -31.04
N TYR A 74 -4.25 -5.62 -31.14
CA TYR A 74 -3.72 -6.95 -31.45
C TYR A 74 -4.62 -7.75 -32.39
N ASN A 75 -4.00 -8.66 -33.13
CA ASN A 75 -4.65 -9.76 -33.82
C ASN A 75 -3.84 -11.06 -33.60
N LYS A 76 -4.15 -12.13 -34.33
CA LYS A 76 -3.44 -13.42 -34.17
C LYS A 76 -1.95 -13.38 -34.51
N ASN A 77 -1.49 -12.42 -35.32
CA ASN A 77 -0.17 -12.41 -35.94
C ASN A 77 0.65 -11.14 -35.63
N ASP A 78 0.04 -10.08 -35.11
CA ASP A 78 0.64 -8.75 -35.01
C ASP A 78 0.04 -7.94 -33.84
N THR A 79 0.85 -7.03 -33.30
CA THR A 79 0.47 -6.07 -32.26
C THR A 79 0.94 -4.67 -32.65
N LEU A 80 0.12 -3.65 -32.37
CA LEU A 80 0.46 -2.25 -32.60
C LEU A 80 0.21 -1.43 -31.35
N GLN A 81 1.25 -0.74 -30.88
CA GLN A 81 1.10 0.27 -29.85
C GLN A 81 0.48 1.53 -30.46
N ILE A 82 -0.64 1.97 -29.88
CA ILE A 82 -1.34 3.19 -30.25
C ILE A 82 -0.91 4.29 -29.29
N LYS A 83 -0.52 5.45 -29.84
CA LYS A 83 -0.17 6.63 -29.06
C LYS A 83 -1.37 7.57 -28.95
N ILE A 84 -1.78 7.85 -27.73
CA ILE A 84 -2.77 8.90 -27.42
C ILE A 84 -2.00 10.23 -27.25
N GLU A 85 -2.47 11.29 -27.90
CA GLU A 85 -1.89 12.63 -27.75
C GLU A 85 -2.04 13.14 -26.31
N GLU A 86 -1.02 13.83 -25.77
CA GLU A 86 -0.93 14.19 -24.35
C GLU A 86 -2.15 14.97 -23.84
N GLN A 87 -2.70 15.88 -24.65
CA GLN A 87 -3.87 16.66 -24.28
C GLN A 87 -5.14 15.81 -24.06
N ASN A 88 -5.18 14.59 -24.61
CA ASN A 88 -6.31 13.67 -24.50
C ASN A 88 -6.12 12.62 -23.38
N HIS A 89 -4.98 12.62 -22.66
CA HIS A 89 -4.66 11.56 -21.69
C HIS A 89 -5.69 11.44 -20.57
N LYS A 90 -6.11 12.57 -19.97
CA LYS A 90 -7.10 12.54 -18.89
C LYS A 90 -8.46 12.06 -19.38
N ASP A 91 -8.93 12.59 -20.50
CA ASP A 91 -10.21 12.19 -21.08
C ASP A 91 -10.21 10.70 -21.45
N PHE A 92 -9.11 10.19 -22.00
CA PHE A 92 -8.98 8.78 -22.29
C PHE A 92 -9.04 7.93 -21.01
N PHE A 93 -8.28 8.32 -19.98
CA PHE A 93 -8.28 7.61 -18.71
C PHE A 93 -9.68 7.55 -18.08
N TYR A 94 -10.36 8.70 -17.96
CA TYR A 94 -11.67 8.74 -17.31
C TYR A 94 -12.77 8.03 -18.10
N ASN A 95 -12.72 8.05 -19.43
CA ASN A 95 -13.75 7.42 -20.25
C ASN A 95 -13.55 5.91 -20.43
N TYR A 96 -12.30 5.41 -20.41
CA TYR A 96 -12.01 4.03 -20.81
C TYR A 96 -11.27 3.20 -19.75
N LEU A 97 -10.50 3.83 -18.87
CA LEU A 97 -9.63 3.11 -17.93
C LEU A 97 -10.10 3.19 -16.48
N PHE A 98 -10.93 4.18 -16.13
CA PHE A 98 -11.22 4.52 -14.74
C PHE A 98 -11.86 3.39 -13.93
N GLU A 99 -12.83 2.67 -14.49
CA GLU A 99 -13.53 1.59 -13.79
C GLU A 99 -12.56 0.46 -13.40
N ASP A 100 -11.70 0.04 -14.34
CA ASP A 100 -10.73 -1.03 -14.15
C ASP A 100 -9.32 -0.50 -13.84
N ARG A 101 -9.18 0.73 -13.34
CA ARG A 101 -7.90 1.45 -13.18
C ARG A 101 -6.84 0.75 -12.33
N TYR A 102 -7.26 -0.21 -11.50
CA TYR A 102 -6.40 -1.02 -10.65
C TYR A 102 -6.04 -2.38 -11.26
N SER A 103 -6.45 -2.65 -12.50
CA SER A 103 -6.08 -3.86 -13.23
C SER A 103 -4.79 -3.64 -13.99
N THR A 104 -3.92 -4.67 -14.01
CA THR A 104 -2.67 -4.68 -14.78
C THR A 104 -2.91 -4.73 -16.29
N LYS A 105 -4.09 -5.20 -16.71
CA LYS A 105 -4.54 -5.24 -18.09
C LYS A 105 -6.04 -4.89 -18.15
N ILE A 106 -6.40 -3.95 -19.02
CA ILE A 106 -7.79 -3.52 -19.24
C ILE A 106 -8.13 -3.82 -20.69
N GLU A 107 -9.09 -4.72 -20.92
CA GLU A 107 -9.58 -5.01 -22.28
C GLU A 107 -10.51 -3.89 -22.71
N LEU A 108 -10.34 -3.40 -23.94
CA LEU A 108 -11.12 -2.30 -24.48
C LEU A 108 -11.84 -2.74 -25.76
N ASP A 109 -13.03 -2.22 -25.95
CA ASP A 109 -13.77 -2.42 -27.19
C ASP A 109 -13.17 -1.54 -28.30
N ILE A 110 -12.79 -2.16 -29.42
CA ILE A 110 -12.22 -1.46 -30.58
C ILE A 110 -13.20 -0.48 -31.22
N ASP A 111 -14.49 -0.73 -31.09
CA ASP A 111 -15.53 0.16 -31.60
C ASP A 111 -15.74 1.37 -30.66
N SER A 112 -15.30 1.29 -29.40
CA SER A 112 -15.41 2.41 -28.45
C SER A 112 -14.41 3.56 -28.70
N LEU A 113 -13.33 3.30 -29.45
CA LEU A 113 -12.30 4.29 -29.77
C LEU A 113 -12.52 5.04 -31.08
N ILE A 114 -13.70 4.91 -31.70
CA ILE A 114 -14.02 5.51 -33.02
C ILE A 114 -13.78 7.02 -33.07
N SER A 115 -13.88 7.72 -31.94
CA SER A 115 -13.65 9.16 -31.82
C SER A 115 -12.17 9.58 -31.79
N PHE A 116 -11.23 8.71 -31.42
CA PHE A 116 -9.85 9.12 -31.11
C PHE A 116 -8.83 8.94 -32.25
N HIS A 117 -9.07 8.05 -33.24
CA HIS A 117 -7.99 7.62 -34.13
C HIS A 117 -8.30 7.46 -35.62
N SER A 118 -9.40 8.02 -36.16
CA SER A 118 -9.80 7.74 -37.56
C SER A 118 -9.82 6.22 -37.82
N THR A 119 -10.65 5.53 -37.05
CA THR A 119 -10.60 4.07 -36.74
C THR A 119 -10.89 3.11 -37.89
N GLU A 120 -11.10 3.57 -39.11
CA GLU A 120 -11.43 2.68 -40.22
C GLU A 120 -10.27 1.73 -40.61
N ILE A 121 -9.02 2.09 -40.29
CA ILE A 121 -7.84 1.28 -40.57
C ILE A 121 -7.56 0.27 -39.44
N LEU A 122 -7.83 0.65 -38.19
CA LEU A 122 -7.55 -0.18 -37.02
C LEU A 122 -8.50 -1.37 -36.93
N THR A 123 -9.80 -1.15 -37.12
CA THR A 123 -10.83 -2.22 -37.07
C THR A 123 -10.71 -3.21 -38.24
N LYS A 124 -10.14 -2.80 -39.37
CA LYS A 124 -9.88 -3.70 -40.51
C LYS A 124 -8.67 -4.62 -40.30
N LYS A 125 -7.72 -4.25 -39.43
CA LYS A 125 -6.46 -4.98 -39.23
C LYS A 125 -6.40 -5.71 -37.88
N TYR A 126 -6.98 -5.16 -36.82
CA TYR A 126 -6.86 -5.69 -35.46
C TYR A 126 -8.21 -6.22 -34.95
N THR A 127 -8.16 -7.21 -34.06
CA THR A 127 -9.34 -7.92 -33.53
C THR A 127 -9.71 -7.49 -32.12
N GLY A 128 -8.84 -6.75 -31.43
CA GLY A 128 -9.09 -6.26 -30.08
C GLY A 128 -8.06 -5.23 -29.64
N LEU A 129 -8.34 -4.62 -28.50
CA LEU A 129 -7.48 -3.66 -27.84
C LEU A 129 -7.35 -4.01 -26.37
N TYR A 130 -6.19 -3.75 -25.81
CA TYR A 130 -6.04 -3.68 -24.37
C TYR A 130 -5.10 -2.55 -23.97
N PHE A 131 -5.30 -2.06 -22.77
CA PHE A 131 -4.37 -1.18 -22.09
C PHE A 131 -3.51 -2.02 -21.14
N ASN A 132 -2.20 -2.05 -21.38
CA ASN A 132 -1.22 -2.61 -20.47
C ASN A 132 -0.88 -1.56 -19.40
N ASN A 133 -1.34 -1.76 -18.18
CA ASN A 133 -1.16 -0.84 -17.08
C ASN A 133 0.07 -1.24 -16.26
N ALA A 134 1.26 -0.87 -16.77
CA ALA A 134 2.52 -1.18 -16.10
C ALA A 134 2.60 -0.55 -14.70
N LEU A 135 2.01 0.63 -14.51
CA LEU A 135 2.02 1.31 -13.21
C LEU A 135 1.44 0.43 -12.08
N VAL A 136 0.35 -0.31 -12.33
CA VAL A 136 -0.23 -1.24 -11.35
C VAL A 136 0.71 -2.42 -11.05
N GLN A 137 1.48 -2.90 -12.03
CA GLN A 137 2.41 -4.02 -11.81
C GLN A 137 3.52 -3.63 -10.82
N TYR A 138 3.93 -2.36 -10.89
CA TYR A 138 4.96 -1.75 -10.06
C TYR A 138 4.39 -0.99 -8.85
N GLY A 139 3.14 -1.23 -8.49
CA GLY A 139 2.53 -0.68 -7.29
C GLY A 139 2.03 0.77 -7.43
N ILE A 140 0.94 1.05 -6.74
CA ILE A 140 0.14 2.28 -6.84
C ILE A 140 -0.25 2.83 -5.47
N LEU A 141 0.38 2.39 -4.39
CA LEU A 141 0.06 2.79 -3.02
C LEU A 141 -0.26 4.30 -2.85
N PRO A 142 0.59 5.25 -3.28
CA PRO A 142 0.30 6.68 -3.07
C PRO A 142 -0.97 7.15 -3.79
N TYR A 143 -1.23 6.64 -5.00
CA TYR A 143 -2.44 6.98 -5.76
C TYR A 143 -3.68 6.34 -5.16
N PHE A 144 -3.55 5.11 -4.65
CA PHE A 144 -4.63 4.40 -3.99
C PHE A 144 -5.02 5.10 -2.69
N LEU A 145 -4.05 5.53 -1.88
CA LEU A 145 -4.30 6.27 -0.64
C LEU A 145 -5.11 7.57 -0.88
N GLU A 146 -4.82 8.32 -1.94
CA GLU A 146 -5.59 9.53 -2.27
C GLU A 146 -7.06 9.22 -2.58
N ASP A 147 -7.33 8.18 -3.38
CA ASP A 147 -8.71 7.75 -3.69
C ASP A 147 -9.41 7.18 -2.45
N PHE A 148 -8.68 6.38 -1.67
CA PHE A 148 -9.23 5.68 -0.52
C PHE A 148 -9.52 6.64 0.65
N TYR A 149 -8.70 7.69 0.83
CA TYR A 149 -8.97 8.79 1.74
C TYR A 149 -10.31 9.48 1.45
N LYS A 150 -10.62 9.76 0.18
CA LYS A 150 -11.91 10.36 -0.22
C LYS A 150 -13.10 9.47 0.16
N ARG A 151 -12.93 8.14 0.19
CA ARG A 151 -13.96 7.21 0.67
C ARG A 151 -14.16 7.32 2.17
N LEU A 152 -13.08 7.54 2.94
CA LEU A 152 -13.19 7.77 4.38
C LEU A 152 -13.92 9.08 4.67
N VAL A 153 -13.60 10.17 3.96
CA VAL A 153 -14.33 11.44 4.03
C VAL A 153 -15.82 11.21 3.76
N TRP A 154 -16.15 10.54 2.65
CA TRP A 154 -17.53 10.21 2.30
C TRP A 154 -18.24 9.38 3.39
N ALA A 155 -17.56 8.41 3.98
CA ALA A 155 -18.13 7.58 5.04
C ALA A 155 -18.47 8.42 6.29
N PHE A 156 -17.60 9.37 6.66
CA PHE A 156 -17.89 10.34 7.71
C PHE A 156 -19.06 11.25 7.34
N GLU A 157 -19.12 11.80 6.12
CA GLU A 157 -20.22 12.65 5.65
C GLU A 157 -21.58 11.93 5.74
N LYS A 158 -21.60 10.63 5.43
CA LYS A 158 -22.80 9.78 5.54
C LYS A 158 -23.07 9.28 6.95
N LYS A 159 -22.15 9.50 7.89
CA LYS A 159 -22.19 8.95 9.26
C LYS A 159 -22.35 7.43 9.26
N ASP A 160 -21.80 6.77 8.24
CA ASP A 160 -21.85 5.32 8.11
C ASP A 160 -20.76 4.71 9.01
N THR A 161 -21.14 4.35 10.23
CA THR A 161 -20.19 3.85 11.24
C THR A 161 -19.49 2.57 10.80
N ARG A 162 -20.16 1.69 10.04
CA ARG A 162 -19.57 0.45 9.54
C ARG A 162 -18.50 0.77 8.49
N ALA A 163 -18.84 1.63 7.53
CA ALA A 163 -17.89 2.06 6.51
C ALA A 163 -16.70 2.83 7.10
N ILE A 164 -16.92 3.72 8.08
CA ILE A 164 -15.84 4.45 8.78
C ILE A 164 -14.86 3.44 9.40
N LEU A 165 -15.33 2.47 10.18
CA LEU A 165 -14.44 1.53 10.84
C LEU A 165 -13.66 0.66 9.84
N LYS A 166 -14.34 0.10 8.83
CA LYS A 166 -13.70 -0.76 7.82
C LYS A 166 -12.65 0.01 7.02
N ILE A 167 -13.00 1.19 6.52
CA ILE A 167 -12.07 2.03 5.77
C ILE A 167 -10.94 2.53 6.66
N SER A 168 -11.20 2.85 7.94
CA SER A 168 -10.15 3.27 8.87
C SER A 168 -9.14 2.16 9.17
N ALA A 169 -9.59 0.92 9.35
CA ALA A 169 -8.69 -0.23 9.53
C ALA A 169 -7.82 -0.43 8.28
N ASP A 170 -8.47 -0.44 7.10
CA ASP A 170 -7.80 -0.64 5.81
C ASP A 170 -6.81 0.46 5.48
N ILE A 171 -7.21 1.72 5.59
CA ILE A 171 -6.32 2.84 5.29
C ILE A 171 -5.16 2.89 6.28
N GLY A 172 -5.37 2.46 7.52
CA GLY A 172 -4.32 2.32 8.52
C GLY A 172 -3.20 1.39 8.08
N HIS A 173 -3.57 0.25 7.49
CA HIS A 173 -2.63 -0.70 6.90
C HIS A 173 -1.81 -0.05 5.77
N TYR A 174 -2.48 0.48 4.75
CA TYR A 174 -1.79 1.05 3.58
C TYR A 174 -0.92 2.27 3.92
N ILE A 175 -1.33 3.10 4.89
CA ILE A 175 -0.47 4.18 5.41
C ILE A 175 0.78 3.58 6.04
N SER A 176 0.64 2.51 6.83
CA SER A 176 1.77 1.84 7.50
C SER A 176 2.74 1.22 6.50
N ASP A 177 2.23 0.54 5.46
CA ASP A 177 3.03 0.05 4.33
C ASP A 177 3.88 1.16 3.71
N GLY A 178 3.30 2.34 3.54
CA GLY A 178 3.98 3.51 2.98
C GLY A 178 5.12 4.04 3.84
N HIS A 179 5.16 3.68 5.12
CA HIS A 179 6.23 4.03 6.06
C HIS A 179 7.38 3.01 6.08
N VAL A 180 7.24 1.88 5.38
CA VAL A 180 8.28 0.85 5.24
C VAL A 180 9.16 1.16 4.03
N PRO A 181 10.48 1.42 4.19
CA PRO A 181 11.38 1.70 3.07
C PRO A 181 11.34 0.65 1.95
N LEU A 182 11.21 -0.63 2.31
CA LEU A 182 11.19 -1.75 1.37
C LEU A 182 9.90 -1.85 0.54
N HIS A 183 8.84 -1.09 0.88
CA HIS A 183 7.64 -0.95 0.04
C HIS A 183 7.80 0.12 -1.04
N THR A 184 9.00 0.73 -1.16
CA THR A 184 9.28 1.78 -2.13
C THR A 184 10.24 1.34 -3.25
N THR A 185 10.58 0.06 -3.36
CA THR A 185 11.65 -0.41 -4.27
C THR A 185 11.39 -1.75 -4.92
N GLU A 186 11.93 -1.93 -6.13
CA GLU A 186 11.98 -3.25 -6.78
C GLU A 186 12.80 -4.24 -5.96
N ASN A 187 13.82 -3.78 -5.23
CA ASN A 187 14.67 -4.61 -4.36
C ASN A 187 14.03 -4.89 -2.98
N TYR A 188 12.70 -4.98 -2.92
CA TYR A 188 11.92 -5.06 -1.68
C TYR A 188 12.31 -6.18 -0.73
N ASN A 189 12.87 -7.29 -1.23
CA ASN A 189 13.30 -8.42 -0.42
C ASN A 189 14.80 -8.68 -0.58
N GLY A 190 15.59 -7.69 -1.01
CA GLY A 190 17.05 -7.84 -1.14
C GLY A 190 17.48 -8.78 -2.27
N GLN A 191 16.58 -9.16 -3.18
CA GLN A 191 16.84 -10.13 -4.25
C GLN A 191 17.82 -9.62 -5.32
N MET A 192 18.05 -8.32 -5.39
CA MET A 192 19.03 -7.69 -6.28
C MET A 192 20.39 -7.46 -5.60
N THR A 193 20.46 -7.63 -4.27
CA THR A 193 21.66 -7.32 -3.46
C THR A 193 22.14 -8.50 -2.59
N ASP A 194 21.61 -9.71 -2.81
CA ASP A 194 21.93 -10.93 -2.05
C ASP A 194 21.54 -10.85 -0.55
N GLN A 195 20.38 -10.25 -0.27
CA GLN A 195 19.84 -10.06 1.10
C GLN A 195 18.42 -10.63 1.20
N ILE A 196 18.18 -11.77 0.54
CA ILE A 196 16.86 -12.42 0.50
C ILE A 196 16.34 -12.64 1.93
N GLY A 197 15.16 -12.08 2.21
CA GLY A 197 14.52 -12.11 3.54
C GLY A 197 14.63 -10.82 4.33
N ILE A 198 15.34 -9.80 3.83
CA ILE A 198 15.48 -8.51 4.53
C ILE A 198 14.15 -7.79 4.77
N HIS A 199 13.14 -8.07 3.93
CA HIS A 199 11.79 -7.53 4.08
C HIS A 199 11.18 -7.92 5.43
N ALA A 200 11.01 -9.23 5.64
CA ALA A 200 10.47 -9.78 6.88
C ALA A 200 11.42 -9.52 8.06
N PHE A 201 12.74 -9.41 7.80
CA PHE A 201 13.70 -9.04 8.84
C PHE A 201 13.38 -7.65 9.41
N TRP A 202 13.26 -6.64 8.54
CA TRP A 202 13.00 -5.25 8.95
C TRP A 202 11.57 -5.07 9.50
N GLU A 203 10.57 -5.61 8.80
CA GLU A 203 9.15 -5.35 9.09
C GLU A 203 8.60 -6.19 10.23
N SER A 204 9.04 -7.44 10.38
CA SER A 204 8.47 -8.37 11.37
C SER A 204 9.46 -8.66 12.50
N ARG A 205 10.66 -9.15 12.16
CA ARG A 205 11.58 -9.67 13.18
C ARG A 205 12.09 -8.58 14.12
N LEU A 206 12.44 -7.39 13.59
CA LEU A 206 12.92 -6.30 14.45
C LEU A 206 11.83 -5.81 15.41
N PRO A 207 10.60 -5.45 14.96
CA PRO A 207 9.54 -5.08 15.90
C PRO A 207 9.15 -6.17 16.89
N GLU A 208 9.06 -7.43 16.47
CA GLU A 208 8.72 -8.56 17.35
C GLU A 208 9.71 -8.73 18.51
N LEU A 209 11.00 -8.46 18.28
CA LEU A 209 12.03 -8.58 19.32
C LEU A 209 12.12 -7.34 20.22
N PHE A 210 11.90 -6.15 19.67
CA PHE A 210 12.34 -4.92 20.34
C PHE A 210 11.22 -3.90 20.62
N ALA A 211 10.05 -4.00 19.98
CA ALA A 211 9.04 -2.95 20.09
C ALA A 211 8.41 -2.87 21.50
N ASP A 212 8.04 -4.01 22.08
CA ASP A 212 7.34 -4.04 23.38
C ASP A 212 8.23 -3.56 24.54
N ASP A 213 9.54 -3.86 24.49
CA ASP A 213 10.47 -3.54 25.57
C ASP A 213 11.18 -2.19 25.40
N ASN A 214 11.39 -1.72 24.15
CA ASN A 214 12.31 -0.61 23.88
C ASN A 214 11.67 0.60 23.17
N TYR A 215 10.52 0.48 22.50
CA TYR A 215 9.99 1.58 21.68
C TYR A 215 9.06 2.50 22.48
N ASP A 216 9.17 3.81 22.25
CA ASP A 216 8.21 4.80 22.72
C ASP A 216 7.18 5.11 21.62
N PHE A 217 5.89 4.95 21.91
CA PHE A 217 4.82 5.26 20.97
C PHE A 217 4.03 6.53 21.33
N VAL A 218 4.61 7.42 22.15
CA VAL A 218 4.06 8.75 22.41
C VAL A 218 4.39 9.70 21.24
N VAL A 219 3.51 9.75 20.25
CA VAL A 219 3.75 10.47 18.98
C VAL A 219 3.10 11.86 18.89
N GLY A 220 2.44 12.30 19.97
CA GLY A 220 1.67 13.56 19.97
C GLY A 220 0.24 13.39 19.47
N LYS A 221 -0.37 14.50 19.02
CA LYS A 221 -1.77 14.56 18.59
C LYS A 221 -1.87 14.54 17.07
N ALA A 222 -2.93 13.92 16.56
CA ALA A 222 -3.29 13.97 15.15
C ALA A 222 -3.42 15.42 14.68
N GLU A 223 -2.88 15.70 13.50
CA GLU A 223 -2.87 17.02 12.87
C GLU A 223 -3.72 17.02 11.61
N TYR A 224 -4.30 18.18 11.29
CA TYR A 224 -5.07 18.34 10.05
C TYR A 224 -4.09 18.44 8.88
N ILE A 225 -4.35 17.67 7.82
CA ILE A 225 -3.52 17.61 6.62
C ILE A 225 -4.18 18.49 5.55
N ASP A 226 -3.61 19.67 5.29
CA ASP A 226 -4.14 20.63 4.31
C ASP A 226 -4.04 20.13 2.85
N ASP A 227 -2.94 19.45 2.52
CA ASP A 227 -2.69 18.87 1.19
C ASP A 227 -2.36 17.38 1.33
N MET A 228 -3.40 16.56 1.26
CA MET A 228 -3.30 15.10 1.39
C MET A 228 -2.36 14.48 0.35
N LYS A 229 -2.36 15.01 -0.88
CA LYS A 229 -1.51 14.49 -1.95
C LYS A 229 -0.05 14.74 -1.64
N SER A 230 0.30 15.98 -1.30
CA SER A 230 1.67 16.33 -0.93
C SER A 230 2.12 15.55 0.30
N TYR A 231 1.27 15.39 1.31
CA TYR A 231 1.58 14.60 2.51
C TYR A 231 1.90 13.14 2.19
N ILE A 232 1.08 12.48 1.36
CA ILE A 232 1.32 11.10 0.91
C ILE A 232 2.67 10.96 0.21
N TRP A 233 2.94 11.83 -0.76
CA TRP A 233 4.18 11.73 -1.53
C TRP A 233 5.42 12.08 -0.70
N ASN A 234 5.29 12.94 0.31
CA ASN A 234 6.37 13.25 1.23
C ASN A 234 6.78 12.01 2.04
N PHE A 235 5.84 11.32 2.73
CA PHE A 235 6.25 10.16 3.53
C PHE A 235 6.73 8.98 2.68
N ILE A 236 6.24 8.83 1.44
CA ILE A 236 6.78 7.83 0.49
C ILE A 236 8.24 8.16 0.12
N THR A 237 8.53 9.45 -0.11
CA THR A 237 9.88 9.91 -0.42
C THR A 237 10.81 9.73 0.78
N GLU A 238 10.36 10.09 1.99
CA GLU A 238 11.08 9.86 3.24
C GLU A 238 11.38 8.38 3.48
N SER A 239 10.41 7.48 3.25
CA SER A 239 10.64 6.03 3.31
C SER A 239 11.73 5.60 2.33
N HIS A 240 11.69 6.09 1.09
CA HIS A 240 12.66 5.72 0.08
C HIS A 240 14.07 6.28 0.37
N GLU A 241 14.17 7.47 0.96
CA GLU A 241 15.45 8.06 1.38
C GLU A 241 16.20 7.20 2.40
N LEU A 242 15.49 6.38 3.17
CA LEU A 242 16.07 5.46 4.16
C LEU A 242 16.51 4.12 3.55
N LEU A 243 16.06 3.79 2.33
CA LEU A 243 16.34 2.51 1.68
C LEU A 243 17.84 2.18 1.56
N PRO A 244 18.74 3.13 1.17
CA PRO A 244 20.16 2.84 1.11
C PRO A 244 20.72 2.41 2.47
N ALA A 245 20.30 3.04 3.57
CA ALA A 245 20.74 2.66 4.91
C ALA A 245 20.22 1.27 5.30
N VAL A 246 18.94 0.97 5.03
CA VAL A 246 18.35 -0.36 5.27
C VAL A 246 19.17 -1.46 4.60
N LEU A 247 19.49 -1.31 3.32
CA LEU A 247 20.23 -2.32 2.55
C LEU A 247 21.71 -2.35 2.93
N GLU A 248 22.39 -1.21 2.93
CA GLU A 248 23.85 -1.17 3.12
C GLU A 248 24.30 -1.63 4.52
N LEU A 249 23.53 -1.29 5.56
CA LEU A 249 23.91 -1.63 6.93
C LEU A 249 23.80 -3.14 7.16
N GLU A 250 22.72 -3.78 6.70
CA GLU A 250 22.58 -5.23 6.77
C GLU A 250 23.66 -5.91 5.93
N TYR A 251 23.92 -5.42 4.71
CA TYR A 251 24.96 -5.98 3.84
C TYR A 251 26.36 -5.94 4.49
N LYS A 252 26.70 -4.83 5.13
CA LYS A 252 27.98 -4.69 5.87
C LYS A 252 28.01 -5.64 7.07
N LEU A 253 26.92 -5.75 7.83
CA LEU A 253 26.82 -6.62 8.99
C LEU A 253 26.90 -8.11 8.62
N LYS A 254 26.25 -8.51 7.53
CA LYS A 254 26.30 -9.87 6.98
C LYS A 254 27.75 -10.36 6.78
N SER A 255 28.67 -9.46 6.43
CA SER A 255 30.09 -9.79 6.24
C SER A 255 30.88 -10.01 7.53
N THR A 256 30.35 -9.59 8.69
CA THR A 256 31.03 -9.70 9.99
C THR A 256 30.54 -10.86 10.86
N TYR A 257 29.46 -11.55 10.46
CA TYR A 257 28.88 -12.70 11.16
C TYR A 257 29.02 -13.97 10.32
N ALA A 258 29.32 -15.11 10.95
CA ALA A 258 29.21 -16.40 10.28
C ALA A 258 27.74 -16.76 10.00
N GLU A 259 27.46 -17.59 8.98
CA GLU A 259 26.08 -17.90 8.58
C GLU A 259 25.26 -18.55 9.71
N ASP A 260 25.91 -19.35 10.57
CA ASP A 260 25.31 -20.00 11.73
C ASP A 260 25.07 -19.05 12.92
N GLU A 261 25.68 -17.86 12.91
CA GLU A 261 25.40 -16.77 13.85
C GLU A 261 24.32 -15.81 13.32
N GLN A 262 24.10 -15.80 12.01
CA GLN A 262 23.05 -14.99 11.38
C GLN A 262 21.67 -15.64 11.54
N PHE A 263 21.58 -16.97 11.37
CA PHE A 263 20.30 -17.68 11.31
C PHE A 263 20.14 -18.74 12.40
N CYS A 264 19.00 -18.67 13.07
CA CYS A 264 18.56 -19.57 14.13
C CYS A 264 17.26 -20.28 13.73
N PHE A 265 16.92 -21.34 14.44
CA PHE A 265 15.64 -22.03 14.29
C PHE A 265 14.75 -21.73 15.50
N GLU A 266 13.57 -21.19 15.25
CA GLU A 266 12.55 -20.90 16.27
C GLU A 266 11.22 -21.57 15.90
N GLU A 267 10.42 -21.93 16.90
CA GLU A 267 9.05 -22.40 16.66
C GLU A 267 8.09 -21.20 16.57
N ARG A 268 7.47 -21.03 15.40
CA ARG A 268 6.43 -20.04 15.13
C ARG A 268 5.20 -20.73 14.59
N LEU A 269 4.03 -20.47 15.19
CA LEU A 269 2.75 -21.06 14.76
C LEU A 269 2.86 -22.59 14.55
N GLU A 270 3.50 -23.29 15.49
CA GLU A 270 3.73 -24.75 15.47
C GLU A 270 4.63 -25.25 14.31
N ARG A 271 5.39 -24.35 13.68
CA ARG A 271 6.37 -24.68 12.63
C ARG A 271 7.76 -24.21 13.02
N THR A 272 8.77 -25.04 12.79
CA THR A 272 10.16 -24.62 12.92
C THR A 272 10.53 -23.75 11.71
N THR A 273 10.92 -22.51 11.95
CA THR A 273 11.28 -21.54 10.91
C THR A 273 12.74 -21.12 11.08
N ARG A 274 13.47 -21.08 9.97
CA ARG A 274 14.80 -20.45 9.91
C ARG A 274 14.62 -18.94 9.89
N ILE A 275 15.14 -18.25 10.90
CA ILE A 275 14.97 -16.80 11.09
C ILE A 275 16.28 -16.18 11.58
N GLN A 276 16.41 -14.85 11.50
CA GLN A 276 17.56 -14.13 12.00
C GLN A 276 17.69 -14.29 13.53
N CYS A 277 18.86 -14.72 14.00
CA CYS A 277 19.17 -14.86 15.42
C CYS A 277 19.01 -13.52 16.16
N GLU A 278 18.71 -13.56 17.46
CA GLU A 278 18.50 -12.37 18.28
C GLU A 278 19.73 -11.44 18.31
N GLU A 279 20.95 -11.99 18.46
CA GLU A 279 22.18 -11.18 18.48
C GLU A 279 22.44 -10.46 17.15
N TYR A 280 22.25 -11.16 16.02
CA TYR A 280 22.35 -10.56 14.68
C TYR A 280 21.27 -9.49 14.46
N SER A 281 20.05 -9.77 14.93
CA SER A 281 18.92 -8.83 14.88
C SER A 281 19.19 -7.58 15.69
N ALA A 282 19.74 -7.71 16.90
CA ALA A 282 20.10 -6.59 17.76
C ALA A 282 21.23 -5.75 17.14
N ALA A 283 22.23 -6.39 16.54
CA ALA A 283 23.32 -5.67 15.87
C ALA A 283 22.82 -4.86 14.66
N TYR A 284 21.92 -5.44 13.86
CA TYR A 284 21.29 -4.72 12.76
C TYR A 284 20.40 -3.59 13.24
N HIS A 285 19.53 -3.86 14.23
CA HIS A 285 18.64 -2.86 14.83
C HIS A 285 19.40 -1.66 15.40
N ASN A 286 20.47 -1.91 16.16
CA ASN A 286 21.33 -0.85 16.69
C ASN A 286 22.00 -0.04 15.57
N SER A 287 22.39 -0.68 14.47
CA SER A 287 23.01 0.01 13.33
C SER A 287 22.02 0.92 12.59
N LEU A 288 20.73 0.61 12.64
CA LEU A 288 19.65 1.43 12.07
C LEU A 288 19.33 2.66 12.92
N ASP A 289 19.95 2.83 14.10
CA ASP A 289 19.89 4.04 14.94
C ASP A 289 18.46 4.57 15.18
N GLY A 290 17.57 3.69 15.64
CA GLY A 290 16.17 4.04 15.96
C GLY A 290 15.24 4.20 14.75
N MET A 291 15.71 3.92 13.52
CA MET A 291 14.90 4.07 12.30
C MET A 291 13.57 3.32 12.34
N VAL A 292 13.56 2.05 12.79
CA VAL A 292 12.34 1.22 12.81
C VAL A 292 11.29 1.83 13.74
N GLU A 293 11.69 2.17 14.96
CA GLU A 293 10.84 2.87 15.93
C GLU A 293 10.30 4.17 15.34
N LYS A 294 11.18 4.99 14.75
CA LYS A 294 10.79 6.29 14.18
C LYS A 294 9.77 6.14 13.05
N ARG A 295 9.94 5.16 12.16
CA ARG A 295 8.97 4.89 11.09
C ARG A 295 7.63 4.38 11.63
N MET A 296 7.64 3.56 12.68
CA MET A 296 6.39 3.17 13.36
C MET A 296 5.71 4.36 14.03
N GLN A 297 6.46 5.25 14.70
CA GLN A 297 5.92 6.48 15.29
C GLN A 297 5.27 7.37 14.23
N ASP A 298 5.97 7.60 13.12
CA ASP A 298 5.47 8.41 12.00
C ASP A 298 4.19 7.79 11.41
N ALA A 299 4.17 6.47 11.21
CA ALA A 299 2.98 5.75 10.75
C ALA A 299 1.80 5.91 11.72
N VAL A 300 2.03 5.76 13.02
CA VAL A 300 0.98 5.93 14.05
C VAL A 300 0.39 7.34 14.01
N LEU A 301 1.24 8.37 13.88
CA LEU A 301 0.78 9.76 13.80
C LEU A 301 0.02 9.99 12.47
N ALA A 302 0.57 9.53 11.35
CA ALA A 302 -0.05 9.65 10.03
C ALA A 302 -1.44 9.01 10.00
N VAL A 303 -1.61 7.78 10.51
CA VAL A 303 -2.91 7.12 10.58
C VAL A 303 -3.93 7.96 11.36
N GLY A 304 -3.53 8.50 12.52
CA GLY A 304 -4.39 9.37 13.30
C GLY A 304 -4.75 10.67 12.57
N SER A 305 -3.77 11.29 11.91
CA SER A 305 -3.93 12.52 11.12
C SER A 305 -4.83 12.32 9.89
N PHE A 306 -4.77 11.16 9.23
CA PHE A 306 -5.70 10.82 8.14
C PHE A 306 -7.14 10.69 8.64
N TRP A 307 -7.36 9.95 9.73
CA TRP A 307 -8.71 9.80 10.30
C TRP A 307 -9.27 11.15 10.76
N TYR A 308 -8.44 11.94 11.43
CA TYR A 308 -8.82 13.29 11.89
C TYR A 308 -9.14 14.22 10.72
N SER A 309 -8.28 14.26 9.69
CA SER A 309 -8.50 15.11 8.52
C SER A 309 -9.77 14.73 7.77
N ALA A 310 -10.02 13.43 7.60
CA ALA A 310 -11.24 12.97 6.93
C ALA A 310 -12.52 13.36 7.70
N TRP A 311 -12.47 13.30 9.04
CA TRP A 311 -13.57 13.74 9.90
C TRP A 311 -13.79 15.25 9.82
N VAL A 312 -12.71 16.04 9.80
CA VAL A 312 -12.78 17.51 9.66
C VAL A 312 -13.36 17.90 8.31
N GLU A 313 -12.86 17.32 7.21
CA GLU A 313 -13.36 17.58 5.85
C GLU A 313 -14.84 17.22 5.68
N ALA A 314 -15.29 16.16 6.36
CA ALA A 314 -16.70 15.75 6.39
C ALA A 314 -17.62 16.68 7.21
N GLY A 315 -17.10 17.79 7.75
CA GLY A 315 -17.85 18.75 8.56
C GLY A 315 -17.97 18.37 10.03
N GLN A 316 -17.02 17.59 10.55
CA GLN A 316 -16.94 17.18 11.96
C GLN A 316 -18.24 16.56 12.50
N PRO A 317 -18.82 15.56 11.81
CA PRO A 317 -20.09 14.98 12.20
C PRO A 317 -20.00 14.32 13.58
N ASP A 318 -21.02 14.55 14.41
CA ASP A 318 -21.24 13.74 15.60
C ASP A 318 -21.48 12.28 15.20
N LEU A 319 -20.66 11.38 15.74
CA LEU A 319 -20.72 9.95 15.45
C LEU A 319 -21.53 9.24 16.53
N TYR A 320 -22.55 8.50 16.09
CA TYR A 320 -23.32 7.66 16.98
C TYR A 320 -22.50 6.45 17.41
N ILE A 321 -22.51 6.16 18.70
CA ILE A 321 -21.77 5.07 19.29
C ILE A 321 -22.72 3.87 19.46
N SER A 322 -22.87 3.03 18.43
CA SER A 322 -23.66 1.79 18.51
C SER A 322 -22.93 0.70 19.33
N ASP A 323 -23.68 -0.21 19.95
CA ASP A 323 -23.14 -1.42 20.60
C ASP A 323 -22.94 -2.59 19.60
N LYS A 324 -23.54 -2.50 18.41
CA LYS A 324 -23.34 -3.44 17.31
C LYS A 324 -22.90 -2.68 16.07
N VAL A 325 -21.64 -2.85 15.68
CA VAL A 325 -21.12 -2.34 14.41
C VAL A 325 -20.90 -3.48 13.41
N VAL A 326 -20.56 -4.67 13.90
CA VAL A 326 -20.42 -5.90 13.11
C VAL A 326 -21.79 -6.54 12.87
N ASN A 327 -22.06 -6.92 11.62
CA ASN A 327 -23.25 -7.68 11.24
C ASN A 327 -22.89 -9.05 10.64
N GLU A 328 -23.92 -9.87 10.34
CA GLU A 328 -23.73 -11.20 9.74
C GLU A 328 -22.99 -11.18 8.39
N GLU A 329 -23.08 -10.07 7.64
CA GLU A 329 -22.34 -9.92 6.38
C GLU A 329 -20.85 -9.73 6.62
N ASP A 330 -20.46 -8.95 7.63
CA ASP A 330 -19.06 -8.75 8.02
C ASP A 330 -18.43 -10.07 8.47
N GLU A 331 -19.12 -10.84 9.30
CA GLU A 331 -18.65 -12.16 9.75
C GLU A 331 -18.47 -13.13 8.56
N LEU A 332 -19.39 -13.08 7.59
CA LEU A 332 -19.29 -13.91 6.39
C LEU A 332 -18.14 -13.47 5.48
N GLU A 333 -17.93 -12.16 5.33
CA GLU A 333 -16.81 -11.61 4.55
C GLU A 333 -15.47 -11.99 5.19
N GLU A 334 -15.34 -11.83 6.51
CA GLU A 334 -14.16 -12.23 7.26
C GLU A 334 -13.88 -13.73 7.14
N LYS A 335 -14.93 -14.57 7.25
CA LYS A 335 -14.79 -16.01 7.06
C LYS A 335 -14.25 -16.36 5.68
N LYS A 336 -14.83 -15.78 4.61
CA LYS A 336 -14.36 -15.99 3.24
C LYS A 336 -12.92 -15.53 3.05
N LEU A 337 -12.56 -14.40 3.65
CA LEU A 337 -11.22 -13.84 3.59
C LEU A 337 -10.20 -14.75 4.29
N ASN A 338 -10.53 -15.26 5.47
CA ASN A 338 -9.70 -16.21 6.21
C ASN A 338 -9.56 -17.55 5.46
N GLU A 339 -10.64 -18.06 4.84
CA GLU A 339 -10.60 -19.26 4.00
C GLU A 339 -9.69 -19.07 2.77
N ALA A 340 -9.76 -17.91 2.12
CA ALA A 340 -8.88 -17.57 1.01
C ALA A 340 -7.41 -17.44 1.46
N PHE A 341 -7.14 -16.81 2.60
CA PHE A 341 -5.80 -16.69 3.16
C PHE A 341 -5.17 -18.06 3.48
N GLN A 342 -5.96 -19.00 4.00
CA GLN A 342 -5.46 -20.34 4.37
C GLN A 342 -5.22 -21.27 3.18
N ASN A 343 -6.00 -21.13 2.10
CA ASN A 343 -6.02 -22.10 0.99
C ASN A 343 -5.61 -21.52 -0.38
N GLY A 344 -5.54 -20.20 -0.49
CA GLY A 344 -5.30 -19.49 -1.75
C GLY A 344 -3.82 -19.34 -2.09
N GLU A 345 -3.56 -19.00 -3.35
CA GLU A 345 -2.25 -18.55 -3.79
C GLU A 345 -2.17 -17.03 -3.67
N GLN A 346 -1.07 -16.53 -3.13
CA GLN A 346 -0.82 -15.09 -3.00
C GLN A 346 -0.63 -14.45 -4.37
N TYR A 347 -1.35 -13.36 -4.64
CA TYR A 347 -1.10 -12.50 -5.80
C TYR A 347 0.01 -11.47 -5.51
N GLY A 348 0.81 -11.17 -6.53
CA GLY A 348 1.85 -10.13 -6.49
C GLY A 348 3.21 -10.62 -5.97
N ARG A 349 3.91 -9.76 -5.21
CA ARG A 349 5.22 -10.02 -4.63
C ARG A 349 5.19 -11.26 -3.73
N LYS A 350 6.23 -12.09 -3.83
CA LYS A 350 6.44 -13.24 -2.95
C LYS A 350 7.44 -12.84 -1.88
N HIS A 351 7.09 -13.06 -0.62
CA HIS A 351 7.96 -12.78 0.52
C HIS A 351 8.82 -14.00 0.86
#